data_AF-A0A6L6XPR4-F1
#
_entry.id   AF-A0A6L6XPR4-F1
#
_cell.length_a   1.000
_cell.length_b   1.000
_cell.length_c   1.000
_cell.angle_alpha   90.00
_cell.angle_beta   90.00
_cell.angle_gamma   90.00
#
_symmetry.space_group_name_H-M   'P 1'
#
loop_
_entity.id
_entity.type
_entity.pdbx_description
1 polymer ?
#
loop_
_entity_poly.entity_id
_entity_poly.type
_entity_poly.pdbx_seq_one_letter_code
_entity_poly.pdbx_strand_id
1 'polypeptide(L)'
;MDDALLFDARARVLADLAARDHATAVAVSALEDAVAQRAWWADQWPEGAQYVAGLVAQDVQDALLERVGRWPVCVDCGADAAQHLLYIQPDLGGPDPVWVCEESGDVVAPLGGL
;
A
#
# COMPACT_ATOMS: atom_id res chain seq x y z
N MET A 1 -16.04 -7.05 13.61
CA MET A 1 -14.86 -6.35 13.12
C MET A 1 -14.04 -5.77 14.26
N ASP A 2 -12.73 -6.04 14.29
CA ASP A 2 -11.80 -5.25 15.09
C ASP A 2 -11.40 -4.02 14.27
N ASP A 3 -12.05 -2.89 14.53
CA ASP A 3 -11.80 -1.64 13.80
C ASP A 3 -10.33 -1.20 13.93
N ALA A 4 -9.61 -1.64 14.97
CA ALA A 4 -8.20 -1.34 15.15
C ALA A 4 -7.35 -1.85 13.99
N LEU A 5 -7.72 -2.99 13.39
CA LEU A 5 -7.01 -3.56 12.25
C LEU A 5 -7.17 -2.69 10.99
N LEU A 6 -8.37 -2.20 10.73
CA LEU A 6 -8.62 -1.30 9.61
C LEU A 6 -7.94 0.06 9.82
N PHE A 7 -7.94 0.56 11.05
CA PHE A 7 -7.23 1.80 11.39
C PHE A 7 -5.71 1.64 11.27
N ASP A 8 -5.15 0.49 11.63
CA ASP A 8 -3.72 0.20 11.44
C ASP A 8 -3.36 0.15 9.95
N ALA A 9 -4.10 -0.61 9.14
CA ALA A 9 -3.91 -0.66 7.69
C ALA A 9 -3.98 0.74 7.06
N ARG A 10 -5.02 1.51 7.42
CA ARG A 10 -5.22 2.88 6.96
C ARG A 10 -4.05 3.78 7.36
N ALA A 11 -3.60 3.71 8.60
CA ALA A 11 -2.52 4.56 9.11
C ALA A 11 -1.20 4.30 8.37
N ARG A 12 -0.86 3.03 8.13
CA ARG A 12 0.36 2.66 7.40
C ARG A 12 0.36 3.15 5.96
N VAL A 13 -0.71 2.88 5.22
CA VAL A 13 -0.80 3.31 3.81
C VAL A 13 -0.83 4.84 3.70
N LEU A 14 -1.50 5.53 4.62
CA LEU A 14 -1.48 6.99 4.67
C LEU A 14 -0.07 7.54 4.96
N ALA A 15 0.70 6.88 5.82
CA ALA A 15 2.08 7.27 6.10
C ALA A 15 2.95 7.18 4.84
N ASP A 16 2.83 6.11 4.07
CA ASP A 16 3.58 5.92 2.82
C ASP A 16 3.14 6.88 1.71
N LEU A 17 1.84 7.18 1.63
CA LEU A 17 1.33 8.25 0.76
C LEU A 17 1.96 9.59 1.13
N ALA A 18 2.02 9.92 2.42
CA ALA A 18 2.60 11.17 2.89
C ALA A 18 4.12 11.24 2.65
N ALA A 19 4.85 10.14 2.87
CA ALA A 19 6.29 10.05 2.64
C ALA A 19 6.69 10.30 1.19
N ARG A 20 5.76 10.12 0.24
CA ARG A 20 5.97 10.35 -1.19
C ARG A 20 5.27 11.59 -1.71
N ASP A 21 4.81 12.49 -0.85
CA ASP A 21 4.02 13.68 -1.24
C ASP A 21 2.74 13.34 -2.05
N HIS A 22 2.19 12.14 -1.84
CA HIS A 22 0.99 11.63 -2.53
C HIS A 22 -0.27 11.63 -1.66
N ALA A 23 -0.23 12.14 -0.41
CA ALA A 23 -1.39 12.29 0.48
C ALA A 23 -2.38 13.40 0.04
N THR A 24 -2.78 13.36 -1.23
CA THR A 24 -3.77 14.24 -1.84
C THR A 24 -5.19 13.79 -1.50
N ALA A 25 -6.18 14.67 -1.71
CA ALA A 25 -7.59 14.32 -1.48
C ALA A 25 -8.03 13.09 -2.29
N VAL A 26 -7.59 12.97 -3.55
CA VAL A 26 -7.93 11.81 -4.41
C VAL A 26 -7.33 10.51 -3.86
N ALA A 27 -6.08 10.56 -3.39
CA ALA A 27 -5.41 9.39 -2.83
C ALA A 27 -5.99 8.97 -1.48
N VAL A 28 -6.32 9.93 -0.62
CA VAL A 28 -6.98 9.62 0.66
C VAL A 28 -8.37 9.04 0.41
N SER A 29 -9.14 9.55 -0.56
CA SER A 29 -10.42 8.93 -0.94
C SER A 29 -10.26 7.50 -1.44
N ALA A 30 -9.25 7.23 -2.28
CA ALA A 30 -8.96 5.86 -2.73
C ALA A 30 -8.58 4.93 -1.56
N LEU A 31 -7.83 5.44 -0.58
CA LEU A 31 -7.51 4.72 0.65
C LEU A 31 -8.77 4.41 1.48
N GLU A 32 -9.65 5.39 1.70
CA GLU A 32 -10.90 5.13 2.44
C GLU A 32 -11.78 4.10 1.72
N ASP A 33 -11.87 4.17 0.38
CA ASP A 33 -12.61 3.20 -0.43
C ASP A 33 -12.01 1.78 -0.28
N ALA A 34 -10.68 1.65 -0.33
CA ALA A 34 -9.99 0.37 -0.15
C ALA A 34 -10.22 -0.21 1.27
N VAL A 35 -10.09 0.61 2.31
CA VAL A 35 -10.35 0.20 3.70
C VAL A 35 -11.80 -0.26 3.88
N ALA A 36 -12.76 0.48 3.31
CA ALA A 36 -14.17 0.12 3.37
C ALA A 36 -14.48 -1.20 2.65
N GLN A 37 -13.83 -1.47 1.51
CA GLN A 37 -13.96 -2.74 0.79
C GLN A 37 -13.39 -3.92 1.59
N ARG A 38 -12.28 -3.71 2.31
CA ARG A 38 -11.64 -4.76 3.13
C ARG A 38 -12.32 -4.99 4.48
N ALA A 39 -13.11 -4.04 4.96
CA ALA A 39 -13.92 -4.18 6.18
C ALA A 39 -14.84 -5.41 6.12
N TRP A 40 -15.62 -5.55 5.03
CA TRP A 40 -16.50 -6.70 4.85
C TRP A 40 -15.73 -8.02 4.74
N TRP A 41 -14.60 -8.00 4.02
CA TRP A 41 -13.77 -9.18 3.81
C TRP A 41 -13.18 -9.71 5.12
N ALA A 42 -12.65 -8.83 5.97
CA ALA A 42 -12.10 -9.18 7.29
C ALA A 42 -13.18 -9.74 8.24
N ASP A 43 -14.42 -9.25 8.14
CA ASP A 43 -15.55 -9.80 8.90
C ASP A 43 -15.95 -11.21 8.42
N GLN A 44 -15.80 -11.53 7.13
CA GLN A 44 -16.09 -12.86 6.60
C GLN A 44 -14.95 -13.86 6.83
N TRP A 45 -13.70 -13.39 6.93
CA TRP A 45 -12.53 -14.24 7.09
C TRP A 45 -11.53 -13.68 8.14
N PRO A 46 -11.72 -14.01 9.43
CA PRO A 46 -10.90 -13.47 10.51
C PRO A 46 -9.41 -13.81 10.41
N GLU A 47 -9.05 -15.00 9.93
CA GLU A 47 -7.65 -15.40 9.74
C GLU A 47 -6.96 -14.57 8.63
N GLY A 48 -7.76 -13.95 7.77
CA GLY A 48 -7.32 -13.05 6.72
C GLY A 48 -6.83 -11.68 7.22
N ALA A 49 -7.05 -11.37 8.50
CA ALA A 49 -6.62 -10.14 9.17
C ALA A 49 -5.18 -9.71 8.82
N GLN A 50 -4.25 -10.68 8.84
CA GLN A 50 -2.83 -10.44 8.58
C GLN A 50 -2.49 -9.93 7.17
N TYR A 51 -3.40 -10.08 6.21
CA TYR A 51 -3.21 -9.66 4.81
C TYR A 51 -3.82 -8.29 4.52
N VAL A 52 -4.70 -7.78 5.40
CA VAL A 52 -5.51 -6.60 5.11
C VAL A 52 -4.67 -5.36 4.80
N ALA A 53 -3.59 -5.14 5.56
CA ALA A 53 -2.75 -3.96 5.34
C ALA A 53 -2.10 -3.96 3.95
N GLY A 54 -1.50 -5.08 3.53
CA GLY A 54 -0.89 -5.18 2.19
C GLY A 54 -1.92 -5.20 1.06
N LEU A 55 -3.10 -5.79 1.28
CA LEU A 55 -4.20 -5.74 0.32
C LEU A 55 -4.75 -4.32 0.13
N VAL A 56 -4.92 -3.55 1.21
CA VAL A 56 -5.29 -2.12 1.11
C VAL A 56 -4.23 -1.35 0.32
N ALA A 57 -2.94 -1.60 0.56
CA ALA A 57 -1.88 -0.94 -0.19
C ALA A 57 -1.96 -1.24 -1.69
N GLN A 58 -2.17 -2.52 -2.07
CA GLN A 58 -2.34 -2.93 -3.46
C GLN A 58 -3.58 -2.29 -4.12
N ASP A 59 -4.73 -2.30 -3.43
CA ASP A 59 -5.96 -1.66 -3.93
C ASP A 59 -5.76 -0.15 -4.18
N VAL A 60 -5.00 0.52 -3.30
CA VAL A 60 -4.63 1.94 -3.47
C VAL A 60 -3.68 2.12 -4.64
N GLN A 61 -2.68 1.25 -4.83
CA GLN A 61 -1.81 1.32 -6.01
C GLN A 61 -2.61 1.22 -7.31
N ASP A 62 -3.51 0.26 -7.40
CA ASP A 62 -4.34 0.05 -8.59
C ASP A 62 -5.24 1.27 -8.85
N ALA A 63 -5.93 1.76 -7.80
CA ALA A 63 -6.80 2.92 -7.93
C ALA A 63 -6.04 4.20 -8.31
N LEU A 64 -4.83 4.39 -7.79
CA LEU A 64 -4.00 5.55 -8.13
C LEU A 64 -3.41 5.45 -9.52
N LEU A 65 -3.00 4.26 -9.97
CA LEU A 65 -2.46 4.05 -11.31
C LEU A 65 -3.45 4.52 -12.38
N GLU A 66 -4.74 4.26 -12.18
CA GLU A 66 -5.80 4.69 -13.08
C GLU A 66 -6.13 6.19 -12.99
N ARG A 67 -6.07 6.79 -11.79
CA ARG A 67 -6.65 8.13 -11.52
C ARG A 67 -5.63 9.26 -11.44
N VAL A 68 -4.40 8.96 -11.01
CA VAL A 68 -3.38 9.95 -10.63
C VAL A 68 -2.04 9.64 -11.29
N GLY A 69 -1.67 8.37 -11.36
CA GLY A 69 -0.39 7.90 -11.88
C GLY A 69 0.29 6.90 -10.93
N ARG A 70 1.57 6.65 -11.21
CA ARG A 70 2.37 5.64 -10.50
C ARG A 70 2.60 6.01 -9.03
N TRP A 71 2.26 5.11 -8.11
CA TRP A 71 2.62 5.21 -6.70
C TRP A 71 2.79 3.82 -6.05
N PRO A 72 3.73 3.64 -5.11
CA PRO A 72 4.88 4.52 -4.86
C PRO A 72 5.96 4.28 -5.91
N VAL A 73 6.65 5.35 -6.30
CA VAL A 73 7.81 5.28 -7.19
C VAL A 73 9.08 5.05 -6.37
N CYS A 74 9.94 4.15 -6.85
CA CYS A 74 11.26 3.92 -6.27
C CYS A 74 12.16 5.16 -6.43
N VAL A 75 12.93 5.48 -5.38
CA VAL A 75 13.91 6.58 -5.39
C VAL A 75 15.35 6.10 -5.15
N ASP A 76 15.55 4.80 -4.90
CA ASP A 76 16.84 4.25 -4.47
C ASP A 76 17.74 3.87 -5.65
N CYS A 77 17.17 3.57 -6.83
CA CYS A 77 17.93 3.19 -8.03
C CYS A 77 18.64 4.37 -8.74
N GLY A 78 18.59 5.58 -8.18
CA GLY A 78 19.27 6.75 -8.71
C GLY A 78 18.57 7.41 -9.91
N ALA A 79 19.04 8.61 -10.26
CA ALA A 79 18.38 9.48 -11.24
C ALA A 79 18.52 9.03 -12.71
N ASP A 80 19.51 8.18 -13.00
CA ASP A 80 19.78 7.68 -14.37
C ASP A 80 18.95 6.43 -14.72
N ALA A 81 18.31 5.79 -13.73
CA ALA A 81 17.43 4.65 -13.95
C ALA A 81 16.05 5.10 -14.45
N ALA A 82 15.41 4.25 -15.26
CA ALA A 82 14.01 4.48 -15.64
C ALA A 82 13.11 4.43 -14.40
N GLN A 83 12.10 5.31 -14.35
CA GLN A 83 11.14 5.32 -13.25
C GLN A 83 10.37 3.99 -13.20
N HIS A 84 10.33 3.37 -12.03
CA HIS A 84 9.64 2.10 -11.77
C HIS A 84 8.94 2.14 -10.41
N LEU A 85 8.04 1.19 -10.19
CA LEU A 85 7.23 1.13 -8.98
C LEU A 85 7.95 0.39 -7.86
N LEU A 86 7.48 0.63 -6.65
CA LEU A 86 7.59 -0.35 -5.58
C LEU A 86 6.35 -1.23 -5.61
N TYR A 87 6.50 -2.52 -5.32
CA TYR A 87 5.38 -3.46 -5.21
C TYR A 87 5.39 -4.12 -3.83
N ILE A 88 4.21 -4.59 -3.40
CA ILE A 88 4.08 -5.27 -2.10
C ILE A 88 4.55 -6.73 -2.21
N GLN A 89 5.35 -7.15 -1.23
CA GLN A 89 5.63 -8.55 -0.94
C GLN A 89 5.31 -8.88 0.53
N PRO A 90 4.90 -10.12 0.87
CA PRO A 90 4.57 -11.21 -0.06
C PRO A 90 3.36 -10.91 -0.95
N ASP A 91 3.24 -11.62 -2.07
CA ASP A 91 2.04 -11.60 -2.90
C ASP A 91 0.79 -11.83 -2.04
N LEU A 92 -0.32 -11.16 -2.38
CA LEU A 92 -1.56 -11.11 -1.57
C LEU A 92 -1.44 -10.37 -0.23
N GLY A 93 -0.35 -9.62 0.00
CA GLY A 93 -0.32 -8.56 1.01
C GLY A 93 0.09 -8.96 2.42
N GLY A 94 0.71 -10.13 2.62
CA GLY A 94 1.27 -10.48 3.92
C GLY A 94 1.47 -11.98 4.19
N PRO A 95 1.74 -12.35 5.46
CA PRO A 95 1.96 -11.46 6.60
C PRO A 95 3.21 -10.58 6.44
N ASP A 96 3.28 -9.48 7.20
CA ASP A 96 4.39 -8.52 7.22
C ASP A 96 4.74 -7.90 5.85
N PRO A 97 3.80 -7.16 5.23
CA PRO A 97 4.00 -6.60 3.90
C PRO A 97 5.14 -5.57 3.88
N VAL A 98 5.99 -5.68 2.85
CA VAL A 98 7.12 -4.79 2.56
C VAL A 98 7.02 -4.26 1.13
N TRP A 99 7.54 -3.06 0.93
CA TRP A 99 7.77 -2.48 -0.38
C TRP A 99 9.08 -2.99 -0.97
N VAL A 100 9.01 -3.52 -2.19
CA VAL A 100 10.13 -4.06 -2.94
C VAL A 100 10.28 -3.29 -4.24
N CYS A 101 11.51 -2.96 -4.60
CA CYS A 101 11.85 -2.32 -5.87
C CYS A 101 11.58 -3.25 -7.05
N GLU A 102 10.77 -2.83 -8.03
CA GLU A 102 10.48 -3.61 -9.25
C GLU A 102 11.75 -3.89 -10.08
N GLU A 103 12.72 -2.99 -10.08
CA GLU A 103 13.94 -3.11 -10.90
C GLU A 103 15.02 -3.95 -10.21
N SER A 104 15.35 -3.64 -8.94
CA SER A 104 16.45 -4.31 -8.24
C SER A 104 16.02 -5.55 -7.45
N GLY A 105 14.75 -5.65 -7.09
CA GLY A 105 14.23 -6.69 -6.19
C GLY A 105 14.60 -6.48 -4.71
N ASP A 106 15.24 -5.36 -4.36
CA ASP A 106 15.60 -5.06 -2.98
C ASP A 106 14.39 -4.61 -2.17
N VAL A 107 14.36 -5.02 -0.90
CA VAL A 107 13.39 -4.49 0.07
C VAL A 107 13.76 -3.05 0.38
N VAL A 108 12.83 -2.13 0.13
CA VAL A 108 12.98 -0.69 0.41
C VAL A 108 12.56 -0.38 1.84
N ALA A 109 11.36 -0.79 2.24
CA ALA A 109 10.84 -0.54 3.58
C ALA A 109 9.68 -1.49 3.95
N PRO A 110 9.37 -1.70 5.23
CA PRO A 110 8.08 -2.24 5.64
C PRO A 110 6.93 -1.29 5.22
N LEU A 111 5.73 -1.84 5.03
CA LEU A 111 4.53 -1.03 4.80
C LEU A 111 4.29 -0.07 5.98
N GLY A 112 4.16 1.22 5.67
CA GLY A 112 4.12 2.35 6.61
C GLY A 112 5.47 2.96 6.95
N GLY A 113 6.55 2.54 6.30
CA GLY A 113 7.93 2.97 6.56
C GLY A 113 8.67 3.62 5.39
N LEU A 114 7.98 4.03 4.31
CA LEU A 114 8.60 4.66 3.13
C LEU A 114 9.17 6.07 3.35
#